data_AF-A0A1Q7N0H4-F1
#
_entry.id   AF-A0A1Q7N0H4-F1
#
_cell.length_a   1.000
_cell.length_b   1.000
_cell.length_c   1.000
_cell.angle_alpha   90.00
_cell.angle_beta   90.00
_cell.angle_gamma   90.00
#
_symmetry.space_group_name_H-M   'P 1'
#
loop_
_entity.id
_entity.type
_entity.pdbx_description
1 polymer ?
#
loop_
_entity_poly.entity_id
_entity_poly.type
_entity_poly.pdbx_seq_one_letter_code
_entity_poly.pdbx_strand_id
1 'polypeptide(L)'
;MPRVVTMDRDRLQELLQARAQADQELEKLRTPMTILFSDIKGSTAYAEKKGDVEYMAMISRHHAILFPVIEREGGRIVKTIGDAILACFQEPVAAVKAAAGMQRGLVEDRKGRDETNQIHIRIGMHKGLGLIKDGDVFGDVVNAASRIQNQAEVEQILITDVLLDAAKSAGFECVKMGRAELKGKDEPIDLYAVAWSEAASQQLIQQVQTQYEKRFKDLRKQQDELEETFEKARDQWRTERRNLTGEIERLEESMERARQAARAQTSEDLQSEIRFQLEEAIRARQQLEEELLRQLKPVPLRPWNG
;
A
#
# COMPACT_ATOMS: atom_id res chain seq x y z
N MET A 1 -21.53 -32.81 26.95
CA MET A 1 -20.16 -32.66 26.42
C MET A 1 -20.16 -33.05 24.96
N PRO A 2 -19.66 -32.22 24.03
CA PRO A 2 -19.62 -32.58 22.61
C PRO A 2 -18.65 -33.75 22.42
N ARG A 3 -19.12 -34.78 21.70
CA ARG A 3 -18.39 -36.01 21.42
C ARG A 3 -17.37 -35.71 20.31
N VAL A 4 -16.09 -35.62 20.64
CA VAL A 4 -15.03 -35.48 19.64
C VAL A 4 -14.99 -36.79 18.84
N VAL A 5 -15.48 -36.76 17.61
CA VAL A 5 -15.35 -37.88 16.68
C VAL A 5 -13.91 -37.88 16.20
N THR A 6 -13.08 -38.78 16.74
CA THR A 6 -11.75 -39.05 16.20
C THR A 6 -11.90 -39.72 14.84
N MET A 7 -11.72 -38.94 13.77
CA MET A 7 -11.56 -39.50 12.42
C MET A 7 -10.23 -40.22 12.32
N ASP A 8 -10.24 -41.46 11.86
CA ASP A 8 -9.04 -42.22 11.52
C ASP A 8 -8.29 -41.55 10.37
N ARG A 9 -6.95 -41.58 10.42
CA ARG A 9 -6.06 -40.92 9.46
C ARG A 9 -6.25 -41.48 8.06
N ASP A 10 -6.48 -42.79 7.95
CA ASP A 10 -6.70 -43.47 6.67
C ASP A 10 -8.01 -43.04 6.02
N ARG A 11 -9.09 -42.94 6.81
CA ARG A 11 -10.39 -42.44 6.35
C ARG A 11 -10.34 -40.97 5.94
N LEU A 12 -9.57 -40.13 6.65
CA LEU A 12 -9.33 -38.74 6.26
C LEU A 12 -8.58 -38.68 4.92
N GLN A 13 -7.56 -39.52 4.73
CA GLN A 13 -6.78 -39.56 3.51
C GLN A 13 -7.59 -40.03 2.30
N GLU A 14 -8.45 -41.05 2.46
CA GLU A 14 -9.40 -41.49 1.44
C GLU A 14 -10.37 -40.38 1.03
N LEU A 15 -10.94 -39.65 2.00
CA LEU A 15 -11.85 -38.53 1.72
C LEU A 15 -11.15 -37.38 0.99
N LEU A 16 -9.89 -37.08 1.35
CA LEU A 16 -9.09 -36.07 0.66
C LEU A 16 -8.77 -36.48 -0.77
N GLN A 17 -8.45 -37.75 -1.01
CA GLN A 17 -8.21 -38.27 -2.35
C GLN A 17 -9.48 -38.27 -3.21
N ALA A 18 -10.60 -38.72 -2.67
CA ALA A 18 -11.89 -38.69 -3.36
C ALA A 18 -12.29 -37.26 -3.71
N ARG A 19 -12.06 -36.30 -2.81
CA ARG A 19 -12.26 -34.87 -3.08
C ARG A 19 -11.34 -34.37 -4.19
N ALA A 20 -10.04 -34.67 -4.13
CA ALA A 20 -9.09 -34.23 -5.15
C ALA A 20 -9.43 -34.78 -6.54
N GLN A 21 -9.87 -36.05 -6.62
CA GLN A 21 -10.34 -36.65 -7.87
C GLN A 21 -11.62 -35.96 -8.37
N ALA A 22 -12.58 -35.71 -7.49
CA ALA A 22 -13.80 -34.98 -7.85
C ALA A 22 -13.48 -33.57 -8.37
N ASP A 23 -12.59 -32.84 -7.69
CA ASP A 23 -12.14 -31.50 -8.10
C ASP A 23 -11.45 -31.56 -9.49
N GLN A 24 -10.64 -32.59 -9.74
CA GLN A 24 -9.98 -32.78 -11.03
C GLN A 24 -10.96 -33.08 -12.17
N GLU A 25 -11.97 -33.93 -11.94
CA GLU A 25 -13.02 -34.19 -12.93
C GLU A 25 -13.87 -32.94 -13.19
N LEU A 26 -14.16 -32.16 -12.13
CA LEU A 26 -14.93 -30.93 -12.24
C LEU A 26 -14.17 -29.85 -13.04
N GLU A 27 -12.84 -29.79 -12.91
CA GLU A 27 -11.99 -28.87 -13.67
C GLU A 27 -12.01 -29.18 -15.17
N LYS A 28 -12.06 -30.47 -15.57
CA LYS A 28 -12.18 -30.88 -16.99
C LYS A 28 -13.48 -30.46 -17.65
N LEU A 29 -14.53 -30.25 -16.86
CA LEU A 29 -15.85 -29.81 -17.34
C LEU A 29 -15.96 -28.28 -17.48
N ARG A 30 -14.98 -27.53 -16.96
CA ARG A 30 -14.98 -26.08 -17.09
C ARG A 30 -14.59 -25.68 -18.50
N THR A 31 -15.33 -24.72 -19.04
CA THR A 31 -15.11 -24.19 -20.38
C THR A 31 -14.82 -22.69 -20.32
N PRO A 32 -13.98 -22.16 -21.22
CA PRO A 32 -13.77 -20.73 -21.31
C PRO A 32 -15.04 -20.03 -21.78
N MET A 33 -15.46 -19.01 -21.06
CA MET A 33 -16.61 -18.19 -21.42
C MET A 33 -16.42 -16.75 -20.94
N THR A 34 -17.13 -15.83 -21.57
CA THR A 34 -17.24 -14.45 -21.14
C THR A 34 -18.54 -14.24 -20.40
N ILE A 35 -18.43 -13.76 -19.17
CA ILE A 35 -19.58 -13.41 -18.34
C ILE A 35 -19.80 -11.91 -18.43
N LEU A 36 -21.05 -11.53 -18.63
CA LEU A 36 -21.54 -10.16 -18.60
C LEU A 36 -22.53 -10.03 -17.45
N PHE A 37 -22.28 -9.05 -16.58
CA PHE A 37 -23.24 -8.56 -15.61
C PHE A 37 -23.67 -7.15 -16.00
N SER A 38 -24.97 -6.88 -15.95
CA SER A 38 -25.51 -5.52 -16.00
C SER A 38 -26.43 -5.28 -14.82
N ASP A 39 -26.54 -4.03 -14.39
CA ASP A 39 -27.32 -3.60 -13.23
C ASP A 39 -27.90 -2.19 -13.48
N ILE A 40 -29.12 -1.92 -13.02
CA ILE A 40 -29.76 -0.60 -13.20
C ILE A 40 -29.30 0.32 -12.07
N LYS A 41 -28.75 1.48 -12.42
CA LYS A 41 -28.35 2.46 -11.42
C LYS A 41 -29.57 3.07 -10.74
N GLY A 42 -29.63 2.96 -9.41
CA GLY A 42 -30.63 3.64 -8.57
C GLY A 42 -32.01 2.96 -8.58
N SER A 43 -32.07 1.70 -9.01
CA SER A 43 -33.28 0.89 -9.04
C SER A 43 -33.98 0.76 -7.69
N THR A 44 -33.21 0.59 -6.60
CA THR A 44 -33.74 0.54 -5.23
C THR A 44 -34.45 1.84 -4.84
N ALA A 45 -33.79 2.98 -5.07
CA ALA A 45 -34.38 4.30 -4.78
C ALA A 45 -35.59 4.61 -5.67
N TYR A 46 -35.60 4.09 -6.91
CA TYR A 46 -36.76 4.19 -7.79
C TYR A 46 -37.95 3.41 -7.22
N ALA A 47 -37.74 2.16 -6.78
CA ALA A 47 -38.78 1.32 -6.19
C ALA A 47 -39.38 1.97 -4.93
N GLU A 48 -38.54 2.49 -4.02
CA GLU A 48 -39.00 3.18 -2.80
C GLU A 48 -39.88 4.40 -3.10
N LYS A 49 -39.55 5.15 -4.17
CA LYS A 49 -40.25 6.40 -4.51
C LYS A 49 -41.51 6.19 -5.34
N LYS A 50 -41.51 5.20 -6.23
CA LYS A 50 -42.55 5.00 -7.24
C LYS A 50 -43.46 3.81 -6.92
N GLY A 51 -43.03 2.88 -6.09
CA GLY A 51 -43.78 1.66 -5.77
C GLY A 51 -43.47 0.49 -6.69
N ASP A 52 -43.94 -0.69 -6.29
CA ASP A 52 -43.59 -1.97 -6.92
C ASP A 52 -44.12 -2.11 -8.35
N VAL A 53 -45.27 -1.51 -8.66
CA VAL A 53 -45.90 -1.62 -10.00
C VAL A 53 -45.04 -0.90 -11.04
N GLU A 54 -44.67 0.34 -10.76
CA GLU A 54 -43.78 1.14 -11.60
C GLU A 54 -42.39 0.51 -11.71
N TYR A 55 -41.88 -0.04 -10.60
CA TYR A 55 -40.63 -0.78 -10.60
C TYR A 55 -40.68 -1.98 -11.54
N MET A 56 -41.71 -2.83 -11.44
CA MET A 56 -41.88 -3.99 -12.33
C MET A 56 -42.07 -3.60 -13.79
N ALA A 57 -42.74 -2.48 -14.08
CA ALA A 57 -42.86 -1.94 -15.43
C ALA A 57 -41.49 -1.49 -15.98
N MET A 58 -40.67 -0.84 -15.15
CA MET A 58 -39.30 -0.45 -15.52
C MET A 58 -38.45 -1.69 -15.84
N ILE A 59 -38.52 -2.74 -15.01
CA ILE A 59 -37.77 -3.99 -15.22
C ILE A 59 -38.21 -4.70 -16.50
N SER A 60 -39.52 -4.76 -16.75
CA SER A 60 -40.07 -5.36 -17.96
C SER A 60 -39.58 -4.63 -19.21
N ARG A 61 -39.57 -3.29 -19.18
CA ARG A 61 -39.03 -2.47 -20.27
C ARG A 61 -37.53 -2.67 -20.45
N HIS A 62 -36.78 -2.69 -19.35
CA HIS A 62 -35.35 -2.98 -19.36
C HIS A 62 -35.05 -4.30 -20.07
N HIS A 63 -35.71 -5.39 -19.67
CA HIS A 63 -35.53 -6.70 -20.30
C HIS A 63 -35.94 -6.71 -21.77
N ALA A 64 -37.05 -6.05 -22.13
CA ALA A 64 -37.51 -5.96 -23.51
C ALA A 64 -36.49 -5.29 -24.45
N ILE A 65 -35.65 -4.39 -23.93
CA ILE A 65 -34.60 -3.72 -24.70
C ILE A 65 -33.33 -4.59 -24.73
N LEU A 66 -32.93 -5.17 -23.58
CA LEU A 66 -31.61 -5.78 -23.45
C LEU A 66 -31.56 -7.24 -23.91
N PHE A 67 -32.61 -8.03 -23.67
CA PHE A 67 -32.61 -9.45 -24.02
C PHE A 67 -32.43 -9.70 -25.52
N PRO A 68 -33.16 -9.00 -26.42
CA PRO A 68 -32.97 -9.19 -27.86
C PRO A 68 -31.55 -8.85 -28.33
N VAL A 69 -30.89 -7.88 -27.69
CA VAL A 69 -29.52 -7.50 -28.02
C VAL A 69 -28.55 -8.60 -27.62
N ILE A 70 -28.69 -9.17 -26.42
CA ILE A 70 -27.85 -10.28 -25.94
C ILE A 70 -28.00 -11.49 -26.85
N GLU A 71 -29.23 -11.89 -27.17
CA GLU A 71 -29.53 -13.06 -28.00
C GLU A 71 -29.05 -12.88 -29.44
N ARG A 72 -29.21 -11.68 -30.02
CA ARG A 72 -28.76 -11.39 -31.39
C ARG A 72 -27.25 -11.56 -31.58
N GLU A 73 -26.47 -11.24 -30.56
CA GLU A 73 -25.02 -11.46 -30.59
C GLU A 73 -24.62 -12.89 -30.18
N GLY A 74 -25.58 -13.81 -29.99
CA GLY A 74 -25.32 -15.20 -29.62
C GLY A 74 -25.03 -15.42 -28.13
N GLY A 75 -25.37 -14.45 -27.29
CA GLY A 75 -25.32 -14.58 -25.84
C GLY A 75 -26.48 -15.40 -25.30
N ARG A 76 -26.24 -16.05 -24.17
CA ARG A 76 -27.28 -16.73 -23.38
C ARG A 76 -27.53 -15.98 -22.09
N ILE A 77 -28.77 -15.59 -21.87
CA ILE A 77 -29.21 -15.09 -20.56
C ILE A 77 -29.26 -16.29 -19.62
N VAL A 78 -28.46 -16.24 -18.54
CA VAL A 78 -28.37 -17.30 -17.55
C VAL A 78 -29.51 -17.14 -16.55
N LYS A 79 -29.61 -15.95 -15.95
CA LYS A 79 -30.64 -15.57 -14.99
C LYS A 79 -30.69 -14.06 -14.79
N THR A 80 -31.77 -13.61 -14.15
CA THR A 80 -31.90 -12.27 -13.60
C THR A 80 -31.90 -12.33 -12.07
N ILE A 81 -31.36 -11.29 -11.43
CA ILE A 81 -31.37 -11.13 -9.97
C ILE A 81 -31.93 -9.73 -9.71
N GLY A 82 -33.25 -9.62 -9.56
CA GLY A 82 -33.93 -8.32 -9.57
C GLY A 82 -33.79 -7.64 -10.93
N ASP A 83 -33.16 -6.47 -10.94
CA ASP A 83 -32.81 -5.68 -12.12
C ASP A 83 -31.49 -6.08 -12.76
N ALA A 84 -30.67 -6.86 -12.07
CA ALA A 84 -29.41 -7.32 -12.60
C ALA A 84 -29.59 -8.48 -13.59
N ILE A 85 -28.83 -8.46 -14.68
CA ILE A 85 -28.80 -9.53 -15.70
C ILE A 85 -27.46 -10.23 -15.63
N LEU A 86 -27.48 -11.56 -15.60
CA LEU A 86 -26.33 -12.41 -15.83
C LEU A 86 -26.45 -13.07 -17.20
N ALA A 87 -25.52 -12.80 -18.10
CA ALA A 87 -25.41 -13.43 -19.40
C ALA A 87 -24.02 -14.04 -19.62
N CYS A 88 -23.96 -15.09 -20.45
CA CYS A 88 -22.70 -15.72 -20.85
C CYS A 88 -22.58 -15.81 -22.37
N PHE A 89 -21.35 -15.75 -22.84
CA PHE A 89 -20.98 -15.80 -24.26
C PHE A 89 -19.79 -16.75 -24.42
N GLN A 90 -19.81 -17.57 -25.47
CA GLN A 90 -18.62 -18.33 -25.87
C GLN A 90 -17.58 -17.42 -26.54
N GLU A 91 -18.06 -16.53 -27.40
CA GLU A 91 -17.22 -15.59 -28.15
C GLU A 91 -17.07 -14.24 -27.41
N PRO A 92 -15.83 -13.87 -27.00
CA PRO A 92 -15.61 -12.63 -26.26
C PRO A 92 -15.96 -11.36 -27.05
N VAL A 93 -15.71 -11.36 -28.36
CA VAL A 93 -16.02 -10.23 -29.26
C VAL A 93 -17.52 -9.96 -29.29
N ALA A 94 -18.33 -11.02 -29.34
CA ALA A 94 -19.78 -10.93 -29.32
C ALA A 94 -20.29 -10.35 -28.00
N ALA A 95 -19.70 -10.74 -26.87
CA ALA A 95 -20.04 -10.19 -25.56
C ALA A 95 -19.83 -8.66 -25.50
N VAL A 96 -18.71 -8.16 -26.06
CA VAL A 96 -18.42 -6.71 -26.07
C VAL A 96 -19.39 -5.97 -27.00
N LYS A 97 -19.70 -6.54 -28.16
CA LYS A 97 -20.71 -5.97 -29.07
C LYS A 97 -22.10 -5.91 -28.42
N ALA A 98 -22.50 -6.96 -27.70
CA ALA A 98 -23.74 -6.99 -26.96
C ALA A 98 -23.79 -5.88 -25.91
N ALA A 99 -22.74 -5.74 -25.08
CA ALA A 99 -22.65 -4.69 -24.08
C ALA A 99 -22.79 -3.28 -24.68
N ALA A 100 -22.08 -2.99 -25.79
CA ALA A 100 -22.21 -1.73 -26.49
C ALA A 100 -23.61 -1.53 -27.10
N GLY A 101 -24.20 -2.59 -27.64
CA GLY A 101 -25.56 -2.59 -28.17
C GLY A 101 -26.61 -2.32 -27.09
N MET A 102 -26.43 -2.86 -25.89
CA MET A 102 -27.30 -2.65 -24.73
C MET A 102 -27.32 -1.17 -24.33
N GLN A 103 -26.13 -0.55 -24.21
CA GLN A 103 -26.03 0.88 -23.91
C GLN A 103 -26.72 1.73 -24.99
N ARG A 104 -26.49 1.43 -26.28
CA ARG A 104 -27.13 2.14 -27.40
C ARG A 104 -28.65 1.97 -27.41
N GLY A 105 -29.16 0.77 -27.11
CA GLY A 105 -30.60 0.51 -27.03
C GLY A 105 -31.27 1.37 -25.95
N LEU A 106 -30.60 1.55 -24.81
CA LEU A 106 -31.08 2.43 -23.74
C LEU A 106 -30.95 3.92 -24.09
N VAL A 107 -29.89 4.33 -24.81
CA VAL A 107 -29.79 5.71 -25.33
C VAL A 107 -31.01 6.05 -26.19
N GLU A 108 -31.41 5.15 -27.08
CA GLU A 108 -32.61 5.35 -27.92
C GLU A 108 -33.89 5.36 -27.08
N ASP A 109 -34.05 4.44 -26.11
CA ASP A 109 -35.23 4.41 -25.24
C ASP A 109 -35.40 5.69 -24.41
N ARG A 110 -34.31 6.35 -24.02
CA ARG A 110 -34.36 7.60 -23.26
C ARG A 110 -34.83 8.80 -24.08
N LYS A 111 -34.77 8.74 -25.42
CA LYS A 111 -35.27 9.83 -26.27
C LYS A 111 -36.78 9.97 -26.08
N GLY A 112 -37.21 11.10 -25.52
CA GLY A 112 -38.63 11.36 -25.23
C GLY A 112 -39.10 10.89 -23.85
N ARG A 113 -38.17 10.58 -22.92
CA ARG A 113 -38.49 10.28 -21.52
C ARG A 113 -37.94 11.32 -20.56
N ASP A 114 -38.75 11.65 -19.56
CA ASP A 114 -38.32 12.44 -18.41
C ASP A 114 -37.18 11.75 -17.68
N GLU A 115 -36.24 12.52 -17.14
CA GLU A 115 -35.05 12.04 -16.43
C GLU A 115 -35.36 10.96 -15.38
N THR A 116 -36.46 11.14 -14.64
CA THR A 116 -36.86 10.20 -13.58
C THR A 116 -37.27 8.82 -14.09
N ASN A 117 -37.61 8.69 -15.37
CA ASN A 117 -38.03 7.44 -16.02
C ASN A 117 -36.95 6.91 -16.98
N GLN A 118 -35.76 7.51 -17.03
CA GLN A 118 -34.67 7.03 -17.86
C GLN A 118 -33.96 5.86 -17.18
N ILE A 119 -33.72 4.79 -17.94
CA ILE A 119 -32.93 3.65 -17.45
C ILE A 119 -31.47 3.87 -17.81
N HIS A 120 -30.63 3.73 -16.81
CA HIS A 120 -29.18 3.81 -16.90
C HIS A 120 -28.60 2.54 -16.32
N ILE A 121 -27.72 1.88 -17.07
CA ILE A 121 -27.07 0.64 -16.62
C ILE A 121 -25.57 0.81 -16.54
N ARG A 122 -24.98 0.00 -15.68
CA ARG A 122 -23.53 -0.24 -15.64
C ARG A 122 -23.29 -1.69 -16.02
N ILE A 123 -22.21 -1.95 -16.75
CA ILE A 123 -21.88 -3.27 -17.26
C ILE A 123 -20.47 -3.65 -16.82
N GLY A 124 -20.30 -4.87 -16.32
CA GLY A 124 -19.00 -5.46 -16.03
C GLY A 124 -18.83 -6.81 -16.69
N MET A 125 -17.64 -7.07 -17.22
CA MET A 125 -17.37 -8.30 -17.95
C MET A 125 -16.02 -8.91 -17.60
N HIS A 126 -15.99 -10.25 -17.57
CA HIS A 126 -14.76 -11.02 -17.40
C HIS A 126 -14.79 -12.28 -18.24
N LYS A 127 -13.63 -12.68 -18.78
CA LYS A 127 -13.45 -13.98 -19.44
C LYS A 127 -12.67 -14.90 -18.52
N GLY A 128 -13.15 -16.12 -18.36
CA GLY A 128 -12.51 -17.14 -17.52
C GLY A 128 -13.15 -18.51 -17.70
N LEU A 129 -12.68 -19.46 -16.89
CA LEU A 129 -13.24 -20.81 -16.86
C LEU A 129 -14.50 -20.83 -16.00
N GLY A 130 -15.59 -21.34 -16.59
CA GLY A 130 -16.88 -21.51 -15.92
C GLY A 130 -17.45 -22.91 -16.16
N LEU A 131 -18.27 -23.38 -15.23
CA LEU A 131 -19.01 -24.64 -15.33
C LEU A 131 -20.48 -24.33 -15.58
N ILE A 132 -21.04 -24.86 -16.68
CA ILE A 132 -22.48 -24.81 -16.93
C ILE A 132 -23.11 -26.05 -16.30
N LYS A 133 -24.08 -25.84 -15.42
CA LYS A 133 -24.85 -26.93 -14.79
C LYS A 133 -26.29 -26.49 -14.58
N ASP A 134 -27.24 -27.33 -15.00
CA ASP A 134 -28.68 -27.10 -14.84
C ASP A 134 -29.15 -25.73 -15.38
N GLY A 135 -28.47 -25.23 -16.42
CA GLY A 135 -28.77 -23.93 -17.03
C GLY A 135 -28.18 -22.71 -16.31
N ASP A 136 -27.50 -22.91 -15.17
CA ASP A 136 -26.76 -21.88 -14.45
C ASP A 136 -25.25 -21.96 -14.76
N VAL A 137 -24.52 -20.92 -14.37
CA VAL A 137 -23.06 -20.83 -14.53
C VAL A 137 -22.39 -20.67 -13.17
N PHE A 138 -21.37 -21.48 -12.93
CA PHE A 138 -20.58 -21.49 -11.69
C PHE A 138 -19.11 -21.26 -11.97
N GLY A 139 -18.41 -20.77 -10.93
CA GLY A 139 -16.97 -20.55 -10.95
C GLY A 139 -16.60 -19.09 -10.66
N ASP A 140 -15.31 -18.87 -10.45
CA ASP A 140 -14.79 -17.55 -10.08
C ASP A 140 -15.02 -16.50 -11.17
N VAL A 141 -15.21 -16.93 -12.42
CA VAL A 141 -15.52 -16.04 -13.55
C VAL A 141 -16.81 -15.23 -13.32
N VAL A 142 -17.81 -15.82 -12.66
CA VAL A 142 -19.09 -15.16 -12.35
C VAL A 142 -18.88 -14.12 -11.24
N ASN A 143 -18.19 -14.51 -10.17
CA ASN A 143 -17.89 -13.62 -9.05
C ASN A 143 -17.00 -12.44 -9.49
N ALA A 144 -16.04 -12.69 -10.37
CA ALA A 144 -15.18 -11.68 -10.96
C ALA A 144 -16.00 -10.65 -11.75
N ALA A 145 -16.81 -11.11 -12.70
CA ALA A 145 -17.63 -10.22 -13.54
C ALA A 145 -18.59 -9.35 -12.73
N SER A 146 -19.22 -9.90 -11.68
CA SER A 146 -20.09 -9.12 -10.77
C SER A 146 -19.29 -8.04 -10.00
N ARG A 147 -18.08 -8.36 -9.51
CA ARG A 147 -17.21 -7.38 -8.83
C ARG A 147 -16.74 -6.26 -9.76
N ILE A 148 -16.50 -6.59 -11.03
CA ILE A 148 -16.14 -5.60 -12.05
C ILE A 148 -17.35 -4.71 -12.33
N GLN A 149 -18.55 -5.28 -12.50
CA GLN A 149 -19.78 -4.52 -12.71
C GLN A 149 -20.05 -3.54 -11.56
N ASN A 150 -19.78 -3.94 -10.32
CA ASN A 150 -19.96 -3.06 -9.16
C ASN A 150 -19.00 -1.85 -9.14
N GLN A 151 -17.85 -1.95 -9.79
CA GLN A 151 -16.88 -0.86 -9.94
C GLN A 151 -17.16 0.02 -11.16
N ALA A 152 -17.99 -0.43 -12.09
CA ALA A 152 -18.37 0.35 -13.25
C ALA A 152 -19.24 1.55 -12.83
N GLU A 153 -18.91 2.71 -13.37
CA GLU A 153 -19.72 3.91 -13.25
C GLU A 153 -20.98 3.81 -14.13
N VAL A 154 -21.86 4.81 -13.99
CA VAL A 154 -23.11 4.90 -14.76
C VAL A 154 -22.81 4.95 -16.25
N GLU A 155 -23.53 4.17 -17.06
CA GLU A 155 -23.34 4.05 -18.52
C GLU A 155 -21.97 3.50 -18.96
N GLN A 156 -21.15 3.04 -18.00
CA GLN A 156 -19.83 2.50 -18.27
C GLN A 156 -19.92 1.00 -18.59
N ILE A 157 -19.05 0.56 -19.51
CA ILE A 157 -18.76 -0.85 -19.75
C ILE A 157 -17.33 -1.10 -19.28
N LEU A 158 -17.18 -1.87 -18.23
CA LEU A 158 -15.89 -2.18 -17.63
C LEU A 158 -15.51 -3.65 -17.92
N ILE A 159 -14.30 -3.85 -18.41
CA ILE A 159 -13.76 -5.15 -18.79
C ILE A 159 -12.40 -5.36 -18.12
N THR A 160 -11.99 -6.61 -17.96
CA THR A 160 -10.61 -6.95 -17.59
C THR A 160 -9.69 -6.96 -18.80
N ASP A 161 -8.38 -6.86 -18.55
CA ASP A 161 -7.30 -7.06 -19.52
C ASP A 161 -7.51 -8.21 -20.52
N VAL A 162 -7.99 -9.38 -20.07
CA VAL A 162 -8.22 -10.56 -20.94
C VAL A 162 -9.29 -10.35 -22.04
N LEU A 163 -10.04 -9.25 -21.98
CA LEU A 163 -11.06 -8.88 -22.99
C LEU A 163 -10.60 -7.73 -23.91
N LEU A 164 -9.40 -7.18 -23.73
CA LEU A 164 -8.92 -6.04 -24.52
C LEU A 164 -8.84 -6.34 -26.02
N ASP A 165 -8.26 -7.48 -26.39
CA ASP A 165 -8.12 -7.85 -27.80
C ASP A 165 -9.48 -8.10 -28.44
N ALA A 166 -10.44 -8.62 -27.66
CA ALA A 166 -11.81 -8.79 -28.11
C ALA A 166 -12.51 -7.45 -28.34
N ALA A 167 -12.31 -6.47 -27.45
CA ALA A 167 -12.85 -5.12 -27.61
C ALA A 167 -12.25 -4.40 -28.83
N LYS A 168 -10.94 -4.49 -29.03
CA LYS A 168 -10.26 -3.97 -30.23
C LYS A 168 -10.78 -4.63 -31.52
N SER A 169 -10.94 -5.96 -31.50
CA SER A 169 -11.49 -6.72 -32.63
C SER A 169 -12.96 -6.37 -32.91
N ALA A 170 -13.70 -5.94 -31.90
CA ALA A 170 -15.05 -5.40 -32.04
C ALA A 170 -15.08 -3.95 -32.55
N GLY A 171 -13.92 -3.29 -32.71
CA GLY A 171 -13.80 -1.91 -33.19
C GLY A 171 -13.91 -0.86 -32.09
N PHE A 172 -13.67 -1.22 -30.83
CA PHE A 172 -13.72 -0.29 -29.70
C PHE A 172 -12.35 0.02 -29.14
N GLU A 173 -12.14 1.29 -28.84
CA GLU A 173 -11.03 1.73 -28.01
C GLU A 173 -11.30 1.44 -26.53
N CYS A 174 -10.24 1.31 -25.75
CA CYS A 174 -10.33 1.01 -24.33
C CYS A 174 -9.38 1.90 -23.53
N VAL A 175 -9.85 2.39 -22.40
CA VAL A 175 -9.09 3.27 -21.51
C VAL A 175 -8.87 2.55 -20.18
N LYS A 176 -7.62 2.53 -19.70
CA LYS A 176 -7.30 1.90 -18.42
C LYS A 176 -7.86 2.74 -17.26
N MET A 177 -8.69 2.14 -16.42
CA MET A 177 -9.41 2.84 -15.34
C MET A 177 -8.87 2.54 -13.95
N GLY A 178 -8.07 1.50 -13.79
CA GLY A 178 -7.50 1.13 -12.50
C GLY A 178 -7.25 -0.37 -12.38
N ARG A 179 -7.26 -0.85 -11.14
CA ARG A 179 -7.07 -2.26 -10.79
C ARG A 179 -8.14 -2.70 -9.80
N ALA A 180 -8.61 -3.94 -9.96
CA ALA A 180 -9.53 -4.59 -9.04
C ALA A 180 -8.84 -5.76 -8.35
N GLU A 181 -8.97 -5.83 -7.03
CA GLU A 181 -8.65 -7.04 -6.28
C GLU A 181 -9.77 -8.08 -6.48
N LEU A 182 -9.42 -9.26 -6.96
CA LEU A 182 -10.34 -10.38 -7.04
C LEU A 182 -9.98 -11.40 -5.97
N LYS A 183 -11.00 -11.84 -5.23
CA LYS A 183 -10.83 -12.88 -4.20
C LYS A 183 -10.21 -14.14 -4.84
N GLY A 184 -9.13 -14.63 -4.25
CA GLY A 184 -8.42 -15.83 -4.73
C GLY A 184 -7.39 -15.56 -5.82
N LYS A 185 -7.07 -14.29 -6.12
CA LYS A 185 -5.93 -13.92 -6.96
C LYS A 185 -4.94 -13.09 -6.14
N ASP A 186 -3.65 -13.43 -6.27
CA ASP A 186 -2.56 -12.74 -5.56
C ASP A 186 -2.25 -11.37 -6.18
N GLU A 187 -2.54 -11.19 -7.47
CA GLU A 187 -2.32 -9.93 -8.18
C GLU A 187 -3.65 -9.25 -8.55
N PRO A 188 -3.76 -7.92 -8.33
CA PRO A 188 -4.89 -7.13 -8.81
C PRO A 188 -4.96 -7.15 -10.34
N ILE A 189 -6.17 -7.23 -10.89
CA ILE A 189 -6.39 -7.25 -12.33
C ILE A 189 -6.64 -5.84 -12.84
N ASP A 190 -5.99 -5.51 -13.96
CA ASP A 190 -6.22 -4.25 -14.65
C ASP A 190 -7.64 -4.19 -15.24
N LEU A 191 -8.30 -3.06 -15.01
CA LEU A 191 -9.63 -2.75 -15.52
C LEU A 191 -9.56 -1.71 -16.63
N TYR A 192 -10.39 -1.90 -17.64
CA TYR A 192 -10.48 -1.05 -18.81
C TYR A 192 -11.93 -0.70 -19.09
N ALA A 193 -12.20 0.57 -19.37
CA ALA A 193 -13.50 1.00 -19.85
C ALA A 193 -13.53 0.99 -21.38
N VAL A 194 -14.63 0.49 -21.94
CA VAL A 194 -14.85 0.43 -23.39
C VAL A 194 -15.50 1.72 -23.87
N ALA A 195 -14.87 2.37 -24.85
CA ALA A 195 -15.38 3.56 -25.52
C ALA A 195 -16.47 3.18 -26.54
N TRP A 196 -17.69 2.90 -26.07
CA TRP A 196 -18.78 2.34 -26.90
C TRP A 196 -19.54 3.37 -27.76
N SER A 197 -19.33 4.66 -27.49
CA SER A 197 -19.84 5.81 -28.24
C SER A 197 -18.88 7.01 -28.13
N GLU A 198 -19.09 8.04 -28.96
CA GLU A 198 -18.32 9.29 -28.89
C GLU A 198 -18.53 10.00 -27.54
N ALA A 199 -19.77 10.07 -27.06
CA ALA A 199 -20.09 10.64 -25.75
C ALA A 199 -19.41 9.87 -24.62
N ALA A 200 -19.42 8.53 -24.66
CA ALA A 200 -18.70 7.72 -23.68
C ALA A 200 -17.18 7.96 -23.75
N SER A 201 -16.62 8.14 -24.94
CA SER A 201 -15.19 8.45 -25.10
C SER A 201 -14.82 9.77 -24.43
N GLN A 202 -15.64 10.81 -24.62
CA GLN A 202 -15.45 12.12 -23.97
C GLN A 202 -15.57 12.02 -22.45
N GLN A 203 -16.56 11.27 -21.94
CA GLN A 203 -16.71 11.01 -20.51
C GLN A 203 -15.47 10.31 -19.92
N LEU A 204 -14.93 9.30 -20.61
CA LEU A 204 -13.73 8.59 -20.17
C LEU A 204 -12.50 9.50 -20.13
N ILE A 205 -12.32 10.36 -21.15
CA ILE A 205 -11.23 11.36 -21.16
C ILE A 205 -11.35 12.28 -19.93
N GLN A 206 -12.55 12.81 -19.67
CA GLN A 206 -12.80 13.67 -18.52
C GLN A 206 -12.53 12.94 -17.20
N GLN A 207 -12.99 11.69 -17.08
CA GLN A 207 -12.79 10.87 -15.88
C GLN A 207 -11.30 10.64 -15.61
N VAL A 208 -10.53 10.29 -16.64
CA VAL A 208 -9.07 10.11 -16.55
C VAL A 208 -8.38 11.42 -16.15
N GLN A 209 -8.76 12.55 -16.76
CA GLN A 209 -8.21 13.86 -16.39
C GLN A 209 -8.45 14.17 -14.91
N THR A 210 -9.68 14.00 -14.43
CA THR A 210 -10.03 14.22 -13.02
C THR A 210 -9.27 13.28 -12.08
N GLN A 211 -9.07 12.01 -12.47
CA GLN A 211 -8.24 11.08 -11.69
C GLN A 211 -6.78 11.54 -11.60
N TYR A 212 -6.19 12.01 -12.70
CA TYR A 212 -4.82 12.53 -12.72
C TYR A 212 -4.67 13.81 -11.90
N GLU A 213 -5.61 14.75 -12.02
CA GLU A 213 -5.60 15.98 -11.23
C GLU A 213 -5.64 15.69 -9.72
N LYS A 214 -6.54 14.79 -9.30
CA LYS A 214 -6.62 14.36 -7.90
C LYS A 214 -5.31 13.74 -7.43
N ARG A 215 -4.77 12.78 -8.19
CA ARG A 215 -3.50 12.11 -7.87
C ARG A 215 -2.34 13.10 -7.78
N PHE A 216 -2.29 14.07 -8.67
CA PHE A 216 -1.24 15.10 -8.68
C PHE A 216 -1.34 16.01 -7.46
N LYS A 217 -2.56 16.36 -7.04
CA LYS A 217 -2.79 17.12 -5.81
C LYS A 217 -2.36 16.33 -4.56
N ASP A 218 -2.68 15.05 -4.50
CA ASP A 218 -2.28 14.17 -3.39
C ASP A 218 -0.76 14.01 -3.33
N LEU A 219 -0.10 13.83 -4.47
CA LEU A 219 1.37 13.76 -4.55
C LEU A 219 2.05 15.05 -4.11
N ARG A 220 1.51 16.23 -4.48
CA ARG A 220 2.02 17.52 -3.99
C ARG A 220 1.91 17.62 -2.48
N LYS A 221 0.76 17.24 -1.92
CA LYS A 221 0.57 17.25 -0.47
C LYS A 221 1.57 16.33 0.25
N GLN A 222 1.81 15.13 -0.30
CA GLN A 222 2.82 14.21 0.25
C GLN A 222 4.24 14.79 0.16
N GLN A 223 4.55 15.50 -0.92
CA GLN A 223 5.83 16.19 -1.06
C GLN A 223 5.99 17.28 0.01
N ASP A 224 4.98 18.12 0.22
CA ASP A 224 5.00 19.18 1.23
C ASP A 224 5.18 18.59 2.65
N GLU A 225 4.46 17.52 2.97
CA GLU A 225 4.58 16.80 4.26
C GLU A 225 5.99 16.21 4.46
N LEU A 226 6.59 15.69 3.38
CA LEU A 226 7.94 15.13 3.39
C LEU A 226 8.99 16.24 3.59
N GLU A 227 8.84 17.38 2.91
CA GLU A 227 9.71 18.54 3.08
C GLU A 227 9.66 19.08 4.51
N GLU A 228 8.48 19.17 5.12
CA GLU A 228 8.32 19.57 6.52
C GLU A 228 9.00 18.60 7.49
N THR A 229 8.88 17.29 7.25
CA THR A 229 9.55 16.27 8.07
C THR A 229 11.07 16.33 7.93
N PHE A 230 11.58 16.55 6.72
CA PHE A 230 13.01 16.76 6.49
C PHE A 230 13.54 18.02 7.20
N GLU A 231 12.79 19.12 7.16
CA GLU A 231 13.17 20.36 7.82
C GLU A 231 13.27 20.17 9.34
N LYS A 232 12.25 19.53 9.94
CA LYS A 232 12.25 19.16 11.37
C LYS A 232 13.44 18.28 11.75
N ALA A 233 13.71 17.24 10.96
CA ALA A 233 14.86 16.35 11.20
C ALA A 233 16.19 17.10 11.09
N ARG A 234 16.31 18.04 10.14
CA ARG A 234 17.50 18.88 9.96
C ARG A 234 17.73 19.80 11.16
N ASP A 235 16.67 20.43 11.67
CA ASP A 235 16.78 21.31 12.84
C ASP A 235 17.06 20.54 14.13
N GLN A 236 16.51 19.34 14.29
CA GLN A 236 16.89 18.42 15.36
C GLN A 236 18.37 18.07 15.28
N TRP A 237 18.86 17.66 14.11
CA TRP A 237 20.28 17.33 13.91
C TRP A 237 21.21 18.53 14.16
N ARG A 238 20.82 19.74 13.74
CA ARG A 238 21.57 20.97 14.06
C ARG A 238 21.68 21.20 15.56
N THR A 239 20.58 20.99 16.28
CA THR A 239 20.52 21.16 17.73
C THR A 239 21.41 20.13 18.44
N GLU A 240 21.29 18.87 18.06
CA GLU A 240 22.09 17.78 18.61
C GLU A 240 23.59 17.97 18.33
N ARG A 241 23.95 18.35 17.11
CA ARG A 241 25.33 18.70 16.74
C ARG A 241 25.87 19.85 17.59
N ARG A 242 25.07 20.89 17.85
CA ARG A 242 25.47 22.01 18.72
C ARG A 242 25.70 21.53 20.15
N ASN A 243 24.84 20.68 20.68
CA ASN A 243 24.98 20.11 22.02
C ASN A 243 26.26 19.27 22.15
N LEU A 244 26.51 18.38 21.19
CA LEU A 244 27.73 17.56 21.15
C LEU A 244 28.99 18.44 21.05
N THR A 245 28.96 19.49 20.23
CA THR A 245 30.09 20.43 20.12
C THR A 245 30.38 21.11 21.47
N GLY A 246 29.36 21.59 22.17
CA GLY A 246 29.53 22.19 23.50
C GLY A 246 29.87 21.19 24.61
N GLU A 247 29.59 19.90 24.44
CA GLU A 247 30.06 18.85 25.34
C GLU A 247 31.54 18.52 25.12
N ILE A 248 31.99 18.49 23.86
CA ILE A 248 33.41 18.35 23.50
C ILE A 248 34.23 19.50 24.09
N GLU A 249 33.79 20.76 23.92
CA GLU A 249 34.49 21.93 24.47
C GLU A 249 34.62 21.84 26.01
N ARG A 250 33.55 21.43 26.70
CA ARG A 250 33.59 21.24 28.17
C ARG A 250 34.55 20.13 28.59
N LEU A 251 34.59 19.02 27.84
CA LEU A 251 35.52 17.92 28.10
C LEU A 251 36.96 18.38 27.88
N GLU A 252 37.25 19.11 26.80
CA GLU A 252 38.58 19.66 26.51
C GLU A 252 39.05 20.61 27.62
N GLU A 253 38.20 21.55 28.07
CA GLU A 253 38.51 22.42 29.20
C GLU A 253 38.77 21.64 30.49
N SER A 254 37.98 20.59 30.76
CA SER A 254 38.13 19.77 31.96
C SER A 254 39.46 18.99 31.93
N MET A 255 39.84 18.47 30.77
CA MET A 255 41.11 17.79 30.55
C MET A 255 42.28 18.74 30.71
N GLU A 256 42.19 19.96 30.19
CA GLU A 256 43.24 20.97 30.33
C GLU A 256 43.39 21.40 31.79
N ARG A 257 42.29 21.64 32.51
CA ARG A 257 42.31 21.90 33.96
C ARG A 257 42.95 20.74 34.74
N ALA A 258 42.59 19.50 34.42
CA ALA A 258 43.18 18.32 35.06
C ALA A 258 44.69 18.21 34.78
N ARG A 259 45.13 18.50 33.53
CA ARG A 259 46.55 18.55 33.16
C ARG A 259 47.31 19.64 33.91
N GLN A 260 46.74 20.84 34.03
CA GLN A 260 47.33 21.94 34.77
C GLN A 260 47.45 21.63 36.27
N ALA A 261 46.39 21.08 36.87
CA ALA A 261 46.41 20.63 38.27
C ALA A 261 47.47 19.54 38.50
N ALA A 262 47.56 18.54 37.62
CA ALA A 262 48.58 17.50 37.69
C ALA A 262 50.00 18.09 37.60
N ARG A 263 50.25 19.02 36.66
CA ARG A 263 51.54 19.72 36.54
C ARG A 263 51.89 20.52 37.80
N ALA A 264 50.93 21.24 38.37
CA ALA A 264 51.11 22.00 39.60
C ALA A 264 51.45 21.08 40.79
N GLN A 265 50.69 20.00 40.97
CA GLN A 265 50.95 19.00 42.02
C GLN A 265 52.35 18.40 41.88
N THR A 266 52.73 17.97 40.67
CA THR A 266 54.06 17.39 40.42
C THR A 266 55.18 18.40 40.72
N SER A 267 54.97 19.68 40.43
CA SER A 267 55.93 20.75 40.73
C SER A 267 56.05 21.02 42.24
N GLU A 268 54.93 21.01 42.98
CA GLU A 268 54.94 21.18 44.43
C GLU A 268 55.62 20.01 45.15
N ASP A 269 55.38 18.78 44.69
CA ASP A 269 56.02 17.57 45.21
C ASP A 269 57.55 17.63 45.01
N LEU A 270 58.01 18.00 43.82
CA LEU A 270 59.44 18.20 43.51
C LEU A 270 60.09 19.30 44.35
N GLN A 271 59.40 20.43 44.54
CA GLN A 271 59.91 21.52 45.38
C GLN A 271 60.02 21.12 46.85
N SER A 272 59.09 20.31 47.34
CA SER A 272 59.11 19.79 48.72
C SER A 272 60.28 18.83 48.93
N GLU A 273 60.52 17.93 47.98
CA GLU A 273 61.67 17.02 47.99
C GLU A 273 63.00 17.79 47.95
N ILE A 274 63.14 18.74 47.03
CA ILE A 274 64.35 19.57 46.94
C ILE A 274 64.59 20.32 48.25
N ARG A 275 63.55 20.89 48.86
CA ARG A 275 63.66 21.59 50.15
C ARG A 275 64.12 20.64 51.26
N PHE A 276 63.56 19.44 51.32
CA PHE A 276 63.96 18.41 52.28
C PHE A 276 65.44 18.05 52.12
N GLN A 277 65.89 17.74 50.89
CA GLN A 277 67.29 17.45 50.58
C GLN A 277 68.22 18.62 50.93
N LEU A 278 67.79 19.86 50.69
CA LEU A 278 68.55 21.06 51.02
C LEU A 278 68.70 21.24 52.55
N GLU A 279 67.63 21.03 53.31
CA GLU A 279 67.66 21.08 54.78
C GLU A 279 68.55 19.99 55.37
N GLU A 280 68.52 18.79 54.80
CA GLU A 280 69.36 17.67 55.22
C GLU A 280 70.84 17.97 54.95
N ALA A 281 71.16 18.51 53.77
CA ALA A 281 72.51 18.95 53.42
C ALA A 281 73.02 20.08 54.33
N ILE A 282 72.16 21.04 54.70
CA ILE A 282 72.51 22.11 55.64
C ILE A 282 72.83 21.54 57.03
N ARG A 283 72.01 20.60 57.54
CA ARG A 283 72.29 19.94 58.84
C ARG A 283 73.59 19.15 58.81
N ALA A 284 73.83 18.39 57.74
CA ALA A 284 75.08 17.65 57.57
C ALA A 284 76.29 18.59 57.57
N ARG A 285 76.19 19.76 56.91
CA ARG A 285 77.24 20.78 56.93
C ARG A 285 77.48 21.36 58.32
N GLN A 286 76.42 21.69 59.06
CA GLN A 286 76.53 22.20 60.43
C GLN A 286 77.19 21.18 61.36
N GLN A 287 76.83 19.90 61.25
CA GLN A 287 77.48 18.83 62.01
C GLN A 287 78.97 18.71 61.67
N LEU A 288 79.32 18.77 60.38
CA LEU A 288 80.72 18.80 59.93
C LEU A 288 81.47 20.03 60.47
N GLU A 289 80.87 21.21 60.45
CA GLU A 289 81.44 22.43 61.02
C GLU A 289 81.67 22.29 62.54
N GLU A 290 80.70 21.76 63.28
CA GLU A 290 80.84 21.49 64.71
C GLU A 290 81.92 20.43 65.02
N GLU A 291 82.00 19.36 64.22
CA GLU A 291 83.03 18.32 64.31
C GLU A 291 84.43 18.93 64.06
N LEU A 292 84.57 19.77 63.03
CA LEU A 292 85.81 20.47 62.72
C LEU A 292 86.23 21.41 63.85
N LEU A 293 85.28 22.17 64.40
CA LEU A 293 85.48 23.06 65.54
C LEU A 293 85.89 22.28 66.80
N ARG A 294 85.38 21.06 67.00
CA ARG A 294 85.81 20.18 68.11
C ARG A 294 87.23 19.63 67.91
N GLN A 295 87.65 19.38 66.68
CA GLN A 295 89.01 18.88 66.37
C GLN A 295 90.09 19.97 66.47
N LEU A 296 89.72 21.22 66.24
CA LEU A 296 90.59 22.39 66.44
C LEU A 296 90.72 22.73 67.94
N LYS A 297 91.48 21.94 68.70
CA LYS A 297 91.95 22.36 70.03
C LYS A 297 92.94 23.53 69.89
N PRO A 298 92.83 24.60 70.72
CA PRO A 298 93.79 25.70 70.66
C PRO A 298 95.20 25.22 71.03
N VAL A 299 96.15 25.46 70.12
CA VAL A 299 97.58 25.26 70.39
C VAL A 299 98.03 26.40 71.31
N PRO A 300 98.57 26.13 72.52
CA PRO A 300 99.06 27.20 73.38
C PRO A 300 100.29 27.85 72.75
N LEU A 301 100.18 29.14 72.42
CA LEU A 301 101.27 29.96 71.92
C LEU A 301 102.31 30.17 73.05
N ARG A 302 103.55 29.71 72.86
CA ARG A 302 104.68 30.06 73.73
C ARG A 302 105.08 31.53 73.49
N PRO A 303 105.39 32.32 74.53
CA PRO A 303 105.87 33.69 74.34
C PRO A 303 107.33 33.66 73.88
N TRP A 304 107.67 34.46 72.88
CA TRP A 304 109.06 34.73 72.50
C TRP A 304 109.47 36.13 72.96
N ASN A 305 110.52 36.15 73.78
CA ASN A 305 111.30 37.31 74.19
C ASN A 305 112.23 37.72 73.05
N GLY A 306 112.44 39.03 72.90
CA GLY A 306 113.42 39.63 71.99
C GLY A 306 113.01 41.05 71.61
#